data_AF-A0A4Y2NQZ5-F1
#
_entry.id   AF-A0A4Y2NQZ5-F1
#
_cell.length_a   1.000
_cell.length_b   1.000
_cell.length_c   1.000
_cell.angle_alpha   90.00
_cell.angle_beta   90.00
_cell.angle_gamma   90.00
#
_symmetry.space_group_name_H-M   'P 1'
#
loop_
_entity.id
_entity.type
_entity.pdbx_description
1 polymer ?
#
loop_
_entity_poly.entity_id
_entity_poly.type
_entity_poly.pdbx_seq_one_letter_code
_entity_poly.pdbx_strand_id
1 'polypeptide(L)'
;MKETYHNLKELLKMINYIKYGWKIIAGMKIVSLLMGGHLGYTKYCCFLCLWDSRAIALHYIKRDWPQRTSFKPGEMNVERPPLAEQHKIIIPPLHIKLGLVKNLVKAMDKNGPAFKYLHEKFPRLSVAKIKEGVIVWLQIKQLFRDPQD
;
A
#
# COMPACT_ATOMS: atom_id res chain seq x y z
N MET A 1 -1.07 18.97 9.74
CA MET A 1 -2.20 18.95 8.77
C MET A 1 -2.76 17.53 8.71
N LYS A 2 -4.08 17.34 8.76
CA LYS A 2 -4.69 15.99 8.67
C LYS A 2 -4.74 15.54 7.21
N GLU A 3 -4.50 14.26 6.94
CA GLU A 3 -4.61 13.65 5.61
C GLU A 3 -6.10 13.41 5.27
N THR A 4 -6.75 14.40 4.69
CA THR A 4 -8.15 14.34 4.27
C THR A 4 -8.28 14.76 2.81
N TYR A 5 -9.31 14.27 2.12
CA TYR A 5 -9.58 14.64 0.72
C TYR A 5 -9.64 16.17 0.54
N HIS A 6 -10.30 16.89 1.45
CA HIS A 6 -10.43 18.34 1.39
C HIS A 6 -9.08 19.04 1.49
N ASN A 7 -8.24 18.65 2.46
CA ASN A 7 -6.93 19.27 2.64
C ASN A 7 -6.01 19.00 1.43
N LEU A 8 -6.08 17.79 0.85
CA LEU A 8 -5.33 17.50 -0.37
C LEU A 8 -5.82 18.34 -1.56
N LYS A 9 -7.13 18.53 -1.70
CA LYS A 9 -7.70 19.38 -2.75
C LYS A 9 -7.18 20.82 -2.64
N GLU A 10 -7.18 21.39 -1.43
CA GLU A 10 -6.66 22.75 -1.21
C GLU A 10 -5.15 22.82 -1.43
N LEU A 11 -4.38 21.82 -1.00
CA LEU A 11 -2.94 21.75 -1.25
C LEU A 11 -2.63 21.75 -2.76
N LEU A 12 -3.34 20.94 -3.55
CA LEU A 12 -3.15 20.86 -5.01
C LEU A 12 -3.50 22.18 -5.71
N LYS A 13 -4.48 22.94 -5.20
CA LYS A 13 -4.77 24.29 -5.70
C LYS A 13 -3.64 25.26 -5.37
N MET A 14 -3.14 25.27 -4.14
CA MET A 14 -2.08 26.18 -3.70
C MET A 14 -0.81 26.04 -4.53
N ILE A 15 -0.47 24.81 -4.94
CA ILE A 15 0.71 24.55 -5.79
C ILE A 15 0.41 24.68 -7.29
N ASN A 16 -0.80 25.10 -7.67
CA ASN A 16 -1.27 25.17 -9.07
C ASN A 16 -1.07 23.86 -9.84
N TYR A 17 -1.41 22.72 -9.22
CA TYR A 17 -1.22 21.40 -9.81
C TYR A 17 -1.80 21.27 -11.21
N ILE A 18 -3.00 21.82 -11.44
CA ILE A 18 -3.67 21.80 -12.76
C ILE A 18 -2.81 22.46 -13.85
N LYS A 19 -2.10 23.54 -13.51
CA LYS A 19 -1.24 24.28 -14.44
C LYS A 19 0.03 23.49 -14.79
N TYR A 20 0.64 22.85 -13.80
CA TYR A 20 1.97 22.24 -13.97
C TYR A 20 1.94 20.73 -14.24
N GLY A 21 0.86 20.03 -13.90
CA GLY A 21 0.65 18.62 -14.24
C GLY A 21 1.74 17.67 -13.74
N TRP A 22 2.33 17.95 -12.58
CA TRP A 22 3.44 17.18 -12.01
C TRP A 22 3.06 15.72 -11.73
N LYS A 23 4.06 14.84 -11.68
CA LYS A 23 3.85 13.47 -11.20
C LYS A 23 3.77 13.48 -9.67
N ILE A 24 2.83 12.72 -9.11
CA ILE A 24 2.63 12.62 -7.66
C ILE A 24 3.19 11.29 -7.18
N ILE A 25 4.19 11.34 -6.30
CA ILE A 25 4.73 10.17 -5.61
C ILE A 25 4.09 10.09 -4.24
N ALA A 26 3.33 9.02 -3.96
CA ALA A 26 2.54 8.95 -2.75
C ALA A 26 2.36 7.52 -2.21
N GLY A 27 2.19 7.42 -0.89
CA GLY A 27 1.78 6.17 -0.24
C GLY A 27 0.31 5.83 -0.52
N MET A 28 -0.07 4.56 -0.32
CA MET A 28 -1.39 4.04 -0.71
C MET A 28 -2.57 4.83 -0.14
N LYS A 29 -2.50 5.29 1.11
CA LYS A 29 -3.58 6.10 1.73
C LYS A 29 -3.82 7.41 0.98
N ILE A 30 -2.74 8.10 0.61
CA ILE A 30 -2.82 9.34 -0.16
C ILE A 30 -3.31 9.06 -1.58
N VAL A 31 -2.88 7.97 -2.20
CA VAL A 31 -3.39 7.55 -3.51
C VAL A 31 -4.90 7.31 -3.47
N SER A 32 -5.42 6.63 -2.45
CA SER A 32 -6.87 6.45 -2.30
C SER A 32 -7.61 7.79 -2.21
N LEU A 33 -7.08 8.75 -1.45
CA LEU A 33 -7.67 10.09 -1.36
C LEU A 33 -7.59 10.84 -2.70
N LEU A 34 -6.47 10.78 -3.41
CA LEU A 34 -6.30 11.40 -4.72
C LEU A 34 -7.25 10.82 -5.77
N MET A 35 -7.54 9.53 -5.69
CA MET A 35 -8.50 8.87 -6.60
C MET A 35 -9.93 8.90 -6.08
N GLY A 36 -10.20 9.64 -4.99
CA GLY A 36 -11.52 9.80 -4.40
C GLY A 36 -12.13 8.49 -3.88
N GLY A 37 -11.31 7.49 -3.57
CA GLY A 37 -11.75 6.20 -3.05
C GLY A 37 -12.04 6.21 -1.54
N HIS A 38 -12.88 5.27 -1.10
CA HIS A 38 -13.07 4.99 0.32
C HIS A 38 -11.76 4.56 1.00
N LEU A 39 -11.52 5.09 2.19
CA LEU A 39 -10.45 4.60 3.07
C LEU A 39 -10.88 3.31 3.77
N GLY A 40 -9.91 2.47 4.12
CA GLY A 40 -10.14 1.21 4.84
C GLY A 40 -10.20 -0.02 3.92
N TYR A 41 -10.76 -1.11 4.44
CA TYR A 41 -10.80 -2.41 3.76
C TYR A 41 -12.02 -2.50 2.83
N THR A 42 -11.89 -1.97 1.62
CA THR A 42 -12.97 -1.92 0.63
C THR A 42 -12.84 -3.00 -0.44
N LYS A 43 -13.96 -3.34 -1.10
CA LYS A 43 -14.03 -4.44 -2.08
C LYS A 43 -13.08 -4.23 -3.27
N TYR A 44 -13.10 -3.03 -3.83
CA TYR A 44 -12.33 -2.62 -5.01
C TYR A 44 -11.36 -1.50 -4.60
N CYS A 45 -10.37 -1.85 -3.79
CA CYS A 45 -9.42 -0.89 -3.20
C CYS A 45 -8.29 -0.48 -4.15
N CYS A 46 -8.02 -1.27 -5.20
CA CYS A 46 -6.98 -0.97 -6.17
C CYS A 46 -7.42 0.15 -7.13
N PHE A 47 -6.55 1.13 -7.34
CA PHE A 47 -6.77 2.22 -8.29
C PHE A 47 -6.35 1.84 -9.72
N LEU A 48 -5.61 0.75 -9.93
CA LEU A 48 -5.17 0.30 -11.26
C LEU A 48 -6.13 -0.73 -11.89
N CYS A 49 -6.72 -1.59 -11.07
CA CYS A 49 -7.59 -2.68 -11.51
C CYS A 49 -8.78 -2.88 -10.57
N LEU A 50 -9.75 -3.66 -11.02
CA LEU A 50 -10.95 -4.06 -10.28
C LEU A 50 -10.68 -5.33 -9.46
N TRP A 51 -9.54 -5.37 -8.77
CA TRP A 51 -9.21 -6.45 -7.84
C TRP A 51 -10.27 -6.53 -6.74
N ASP A 52 -10.88 -7.71 -6.59
CA ASP A 52 -11.92 -7.96 -5.59
C ASP A 52 -11.29 -8.53 -4.31
N SER A 53 -11.11 -7.67 -3.31
CA SER A 53 -10.55 -8.03 -2.00
C SER A 53 -11.40 -9.05 -1.23
N ARG A 54 -12.66 -9.27 -1.64
CA ARG A 54 -13.57 -10.25 -1.03
C ARG A 54 -13.54 -11.60 -1.74
N ALA A 55 -12.96 -11.69 -2.93
CA ALA A 55 -12.86 -12.93 -3.70
C ALA A 55 -11.68 -13.82 -3.23
N ILE A 56 -11.68 -14.20 -1.94
CA ILE A 56 -10.55 -14.89 -1.25
C ILE A 56 -10.08 -16.14 -2.02
N ALA A 57 -11.02 -16.95 -2.49
CA ALA A 57 -10.72 -18.17 -3.25
C ALA A 57 -9.93 -17.90 -4.56
N LEU A 58 -10.03 -16.68 -5.11
CA LEU A 58 -9.38 -16.30 -6.37
C LEU A 58 -8.07 -15.54 -6.17
N HIS A 59 -7.72 -15.11 -4.94
CA HIS A 59 -6.60 -14.18 -4.69
C HIS A 59 -5.25 -14.67 -5.20
N TYR A 60 -5.01 -15.99 -5.18
CA TYR A 60 -3.75 -16.60 -5.63
C TYR A 60 -3.86 -17.40 -6.93
N ILE A 61 -5.08 -17.48 -7.49
CA ILE A 61 -5.35 -18.20 -8.73
C ILE A 61 -5.46 -17.20 -9.89
N LYS A 62 -6.22 -16.13 -9.68
CA LYS A 62 -6.47 -15.11 -10.68
C LYS A 62 -5.41 -14.01 -10.61
N ARG A 63 -4.52 -14.00 -11.59
CA ARG A 63 -3.47 -12.98 -11.74
C ARG A 63 -4.01 -11.70 -12.36
N ASP A 64 -4.78 -11.83 -13.44
CA ASP A 64 -5.25 -10.68 -14.22
C ASP A 64 -6.67 -10.27 -13.81
N TRP A 65 -6.78 -9.06 -13.30
CA TRP A 65 -8.05 -8.43 -12.95
C TRP A 65 -8.37 -7.33 -13.96
N PRO A 66 -9.66 -7.08 -14.28
CA PRO A 66 -10.04 -6.05 -15.23
C PRO A 66 -9.42 -4.71 -14.86
N GLN A 67 -8.87 -3.99 -15.85
CA GLN A 67 -8.30 -2.67 -15.60
C GLN A 67 -9.38 -1.71 -15.11
N ARG A 68 -9.03 -0.84 -14.17
CA ARG A 68 -9.91 0.24 -13.74
C ARG A 68 -9.77 1.39 -14.72
N THR A 69 -10.86 1.69 -15.43
CA THR A 69 -10.93 2.76 -16.44
C THR A 69 -11.81 3.93 -16.00
N SER A 70 -12.66 3.74 -14.97
CA SER A 70 -13.60 4.75 -14.47
C SER A 70 -13.39 5.03 -12.98
N PHE A 71 -13.50 6.30 -12.62
CA PHE A 71 -13.55 6.81 -11.24
C PHE A 71 -14.81 7.63 -11.00
N LYS A 72 -15.95 7.13 -11.50
CA LYS A 72 -17.24 7.77 -11.27
C LYS A 72 -17.69 7.57 -9.81
N PRO A 73 -18.02 8.64 -9.06
CA PRO A 73 -18.54 8.52 -7.70
C PRO A 73 -19.78 7.62 -7.62
N GLY A 74 -19.85 6.81 -6.57
CA GLY A 74 -20.90 5.81 -6.36
C GLY A 74 -20.59 4.43 -6.96
N GLU A 75 -19.59 4.33 -7.83
CA GLU A 75 -19.20 3.07 -8.47
C GLU A 75 -17.90 2.53 -7.88
N MET A 76 -17.82 1.21 -7.70
CA MET A 76 -16.58 0.49 -7.43
C MET A 76 -15.70 1.10 -6.31
N ASN A 77 -16.34 1.55 -5.22
CA ASN A 77 -15.77 2.20 -4.02
C ASN A 77 -15.15 3.59 -4.23
N VAL A 78 -15.56 4.29 -5.29
CA VAL A 78 -15.24 5.70 -5.48
C VAL A 78 -16.30 6.54 -4.78
N GLU A 79 -15.89 7.33 -3.80
CA GLU A 79 -16.75 8.23 -3.02
C GLU A 79 -16.84 9.62 -3.67
N ARG A 80 -15.70 10.09 -4.20
CA ARG A 80 -15.51 11.47 -4.63
C ARG A 80 -14.81 11.50 -5.99
N PRO A 81 -14.91 12.61 -6.74
CA PRO A 81 -14.16 12.77 -7.98
C PRO A 81 -12.65 12.64 -7.72
N PRO A 82 -11.87 12.11 -8.68
CA PRO A 82 -10.42 12.11 -8.56
C PRO A 82 -9.87 13.54 -8.59
N LEU A 83 -8.82 13.78 -7.79
CA LEU A 83 -8.06 15.03 -7.73
C LEU A 83 -6.83 15.04 -8.65
N ALA A 84 -6.41 13.87 -9.14
CA ALA A 84 -5.29 13.70 -10.02
C ALA A 84 -5.56 12.59 -11.05
N GLU A 85 -4.87 12.64 -12.17
CA GLU A 85 -4.96 11.64 -13.22
C GLU A 85 -4.24 10.35 -12.79
N GLN A 86 -4.87 9.19 -13.04
CA GLN A 86 -4.35 7.88 -12.61
C GLN A 86 -2.90 7.65 -13.06
N HIS A 87 -2.54 8.03 -14.28
CA HIS A 87 -1.20 7.80 -14.85
C HIS A 87 -0.14 8.79 -14.33
N LYS A 88 -0.53 9.84 -13.60
CA LYS A 88 0.39 10.79 -12.94
C LYS A 88 0.82 10.31 -11.56
N ILE A 89 0.16 9.28 -11.02
CA ILE A 89 0.43 8.75 -9.67
C ILE A 89 1.48 7.63 -9.76
N ILE A 90 2.50 7.75 -8.93
CA ILE A 90 3.57 6.77 -8.78
C ILE A 90 3.52 6.23 -7.34
N ILE A 91 3.47 4.89 -7.21
CA ILE A 91 3.66 4.23 -5.93
C ILE A 91 5.14 3.90 -5.76
N PRO A 92 5.81 4.41 -4.71
CA PRO A 92 7.18 4.02 -4.40
C PRO A 92 7.31 2.50 -4.19
N PRO A 93 8.28 1.84 -4.85
CA PRO A 93 8.57 0.42 -4.60
C PRO A 93 8.81 0.10 -3.13
N LEU A 94 9.32 1.06 -2.37
CA LEU A 94 9.56 0.93 -0.93
C LEU A 94 8.29 0.59 -0.14
N HIS A 95 7.17 1.30 -0.39
CA HIS A 95 5.93 1.05 0.35
C HIS A 95 5.35 -0.33 0.05
N ILE A 96 5.49 -0.81 -1.20
CA ILE A 96 5.06 -2.15 -1.60
C ILE A 96 5.89 -3.20 -0.87
N LYS A 97 7.22 -3.08 -0.90
CA LYS A 97 8.13 -4.03 -0.25
C LYS A 97 7.90 -4.09 1.27
N LEU A 98 7.74 -2.94 1.93
CA LEU A 98 7.44 -2.89 3.36
C LEU A 98 6.11 -3.59 3.69
N GLY A 99 5.07 -3.36 2.88
CA GLY A 99 3.77 -4.03 3.05
C GLY A 99 3.85 -5.55 2.88
N LEU A 100 4.57 -6.01 1.86
CA LEU A 100 4.78 -7.45 1.59
C LEU A 100 5.52 -8.14 2.74
N VAL A 101 6.64 -7.56 3.20
CA VAL A 101 7.39 -8.11 4.33
C VAL A 101 6.53 -8.15 5.60
N LYS A 102 5.77 -7.09 5.86
CA LYS A 102 4.85 -7.06 7.00
C LYS A 102 3.84 -8.22 6.93
N ASN A 103 3.21 -8.43 5.78
CA ASN A 103 2.24 -9.51 5.59
C ASN A 103 2.89 -10.89 5.72
N LEU A 104 4.08 -11.07 5.15
CA LEU A 104 4.86 -12.30 5.28
C LEU A 104 5.12 -12.62 6.76
N VAL A 105 5.68 -11.67 7.50
CA VAL A 105 6.00 -11.86 8.93
C VAL A 105 4.74 -12.11 9.75
N LYS A 106 3.61 -11.47 9.41
CA LYS A 106 2.32 -11.74 10.07
C LYS A 106 1.80 -13.14 9.79
N ALA A 107 2.00 -13.67 8.59
CA ALA A 107 1.59 -15.02 8.21
C ALA A 107 2.52 -16.13 8.75
N MET A 108 3.77 -15.82 9.12
CA MET A 108 4.71 -16.81 9.67
C MET A 108 4.20 -17.45 10.96
N ASP A 109 4.50 -18.74 11.15
CA ASP A 109 4.36 -19.42 12.44
C ASP A 109 5.23 -18.74 13.49
N LYS A 110 4.60 -18.29 14.60
CA LYS A 110 5.29 -17.56 15.67
C LYS A 110 6.21 -18.44 16.51
N ASN A 111 6.02 -19.75 16.44
CA ASN A 111 6.89 -20.73 17.08
C ASN A 111 7.87 -21.38 16.10
N GLY A 112 7.74 -21.06 14.81
CA GLY A 112 8.55 -21.63 13.74
C GLY A 112 9.98 -21.10 13.71
N PRO A 113 10.90 -21.85 13.08
CA PRO A 113 12.32 -21.48 13.01
C PRO A 113 12.57 -20.13 12.33
N ALA A 114 11.78 -19.79 11.30
CA ALA A 114 11.90 -18.49 10.62
C ALA A 114 11.60 -17.30 11.53
N PHE A 115 10.57 -17.40 12.40
CA PHE A 115 10.24 -16.34 13.33
C PHE A 115 11.30 -16.22 14.45
N LYS A 116 11.83 -17.35 14.90
CA LYS A 116 12.95 -17.39 15.86
C LYS A 116 14.20 -16.72 15.28
N TYR A 117 14.54 -17.03 14.03
CA TYR A 117 15.65 -16.39 13.32
C TYR A 117 15.48 -14.87 13.24
N LEU A 118 14.28 -14.35 12.95
CA LEU A 118 14.04 -12.89 12.95
C LEU A 118 14.32 -12.25 14.32
N HIS A 119 14.00 -12.95 15.42
CA HIS A 119 14.27 -12.49 16.77
C HIS A 119 15.78 -12.47 17.08
N GLU A 120 16.49 -13.53 16.70
CA GLU A 120 17.94 -13.66 16.88
C GLU A 120 18.72 -12.65 16.01
N LYS A 121 18.28 -12.43 14.76
CA LYS A 121 18.89 -11.49 13.82
C LYS A 121 18.71 -10.04 14.24
N PHE A 122 17.57 -9.72 14.86
CA PHE A 122 17.23 -8.36 15.29
C PHE A 122 16.96 -8.27 16.79
N PRO A 123 17.96 -8.50 17.65
CA PRO A 123 17.76 -8.54 19.11
C PRO A 123 17.35 -7.20 19.72
N ARG A 124 17.53 -6.10 18.97
CA ARG A 124 17.09 -4.75 19.36
C ARG A 124 15.61 -4.48 19.07
N LEU A 125 14.95 -5.33 18.28
CA LEU A 125 13.51 -5.22 18.06
C LEU A 125 12.77 -5.98 19.17
N SER A 126 11.72 -5.37 19.71
CA SER A 126 10.84 -6.08 20.64
C SER A 126 10.07 -7.17 19.89
N VAL A 127 9.74 -8.25 20.61
CA VAL A 127 8.87 -9.32 20.10
C VAL A 127 7.58 -8.76 19.49
N ALA A 128 6.98 -7.74 20.11
CA ALA A 128 5.77 -7.09 19.59
C ALA A 128 6.00 -6.43 18.21
N LYS A 129 7.13 -5.74 18.00
CA LYS A 129 7.46 -5.14 16.70
C LYS A 129 7.67 -6.21 15.63
N ILE A 130 8.34 -7.30 15.96
CA ILE A 130 8.54 -8.43 15.03
C ILE A 130 7.20 -9.09 14.71
N LYS A 131 6.34 -9.38 15.70
CA LYS A 131 5.00 -9.95 15.48
C LYS A 131 4.15 -9.09 14.55
N GLU A 132 4.24 -7.77 14.69
CA GLU A 132 3.53 -6.81 13.83
C GLU A 132 4.19 -6.59 12.46
N GLY A 133 5.34 -7.22 12.19
CA GLY A 133 6.08 -7.06 10.94
C GLY A 133 6.66 -5.66 10.76
N VAL A 134 6.94 -4.95 11.87
CA VAL A 134 7.54 -3.61 11.87
C VAL A 134 9.04 -3.75 11.70
N ILE A 135 9.46 -3.93 10.44
CA ILE A 135 10.85 -4.08 10.03
C ILE A 135 11.19 -2.93 9.08
N VAL A 136 12.30 -2.23 9.32
CA VAL A 136 12.73 -1.12 8.45
C VAL A 136 13.46 -1.63 7.21
N TRP A 137 13.54 -0.78 6.19
CA TRP A 137 14.19 -1.14 4.91
C TRP A 137 15.62 -1.66 5.04
N LEU A 138 16.42 -1.10 5.95
CA LEU A 138 17.80 -1.56 6.18
C LEU A 138 17.85 -2.99 6.73
N GLN A 139 16.94 -3.35 7.63
CA GLN A 139 16.81 -4.70 8.18
C GLN A 139 16.34 -5.68 7.10
N ILE A 140 15.38 -5.27 6.26
CA ILE A 140 14.95 -6.07 5.10
C ILE A 140 16.12 -6.36 4.16
N LYS A 141 16.94 -5.34 3.87
CA LYS A 141 18.15 -5.52 3.05
C LYS A 141 19.16 -6.47 3.69
N GLN A 142 19.26 -6.48 5.03
CA GLN A 142 20.13 -7.41 5.74
C GLN A 142 19.61 -8.85 5.63
N LEU A 143 18.29 -9.07 5.71
CA LEU A 143 17.68 -10.39 5.51
C LEU A 143 18.00 -10.95 4.12
N PHE A 144 17.76 -10.17 3.06
CA PHE A 144 18.02 -10.62 1.68
C PHE A 144 19.51 -10.78 1.32
N ARG A 145 20.43 -10.40 2.22
CA ARG A 145 21.87 -10.52 2.03
C ARG A 145 22.49 -11.56 2.96
N ASP A 146 21.71 -12.20 3.82
CA ASP A 146 22.24 -13.18 4.74
C ASP A 146 22.58 -14.47 3.98
N PRO A 147 23.84 -14.93 3.98
CA PRO A 147 24.24 -16.15 3.30
C PRO A 147 23.80 -17.44 4.02
N GLN A 148 23.03 -17.35 5.12
CA GLN A 148 22.46 -18.53 5.79
C GLN A 148 21.26 -19.17 5.07
N ASP A 149 20.81 -18.60 3.94
CA ASP A 149 19.89 -19.22 2.98
C ASP A 149 20.65 -19.79 1.76
#